data_AF-A0A2P8WFL7-F1
#
_entry.id   AF-A0A2P8WFL7-F1
#
_cell.length_a   1.000
_cell.length_b   1.000
_cell.length_c   1.000
_cell.angle_alpha   90.00
_cell.angle_beta   90.00
_cell.angle_gamma   90.00
#
_symmetry.space_group_name_H-M   'P 1'
#
loop_
_entity.id
_entity.type
_entity.pdbx_description
1 polymer ?
#
loop_
_entity_poly.entity_id
_entity_poly.type
_entity_poly.pdbx_seq_one_letter_code
_entity_poly.pdbx_strand_id
1 'polypeptide(L)'
;MKISHLIRWFETWAPPSWQESWDNCGWQIEPGVLDQAAQVLVCLTPTLAVMEEAIALNSQGRQVNLIFAHHPLIFSPLKTVQKGDPVGEMVRLSITHGIGVYSAHTSFDQVADGTADVLAQMFALKDCSPVVPTQGDLGYGRVGSLTPALSLGGLLELIQRRLSPPDLIYSPAANLEQTISRLAVLGGSGASFLSA
;
A
#
# COMPACT_ATOMS: atom_id res chain seq x y z
N MET A 1 15.29 -16.32 -6.62
CA MET A 1 15.28 -15.13 -7.50
C MET A 1 16.15 -14.05 -6.87
N LYS A 2 16.95 -13.30 -7.64
CA LYS A 2 17.74 -12.16 -7.13
C LYS A 2 16.84 -10.97 -6.79
N ILE A 3 17.25 -10.09 -5.88
CA ILE A 3 16.51 -8.85 -5.56
C ILE A 3 16.31 -8.00 -6.81
N SER A 4 17.36 -7.78 -7.61
CA SER A 4 17.24 -7.01 -8.85
C SER A 4 16.19 -7.56 -9.82
N HIS A 5 16.05 -8.89 -9.90
CA HIS A 5 15.04 -9.53 -10.74
C HIS A 5 13.64 -9.42 -10.13
N LEU A 6 13.51 -9.55 -8.81
CA LEU A 6 12.24 -9.34 -8.11
C LEU A 6 11.72 -7.92 -8.35
N ILE A 7 12.56 -6.90 -8.13
CA ILE A 7 12.18 -5.49 -8.33
C ILE A 7 11.79 -5.26 -9.79
N ARG A 8 12.62 -5.69 -10.75
CA ARG A 8 12.31 -5.54 -12.17
C ARG A 8 10.99 -6.19 -12.56
N TRP A 9 10.71 -7.39 -12.04
CA TRP A 9 9.43 -8.06 -12.26
C TRP A 9 8.27 -7.27 -11.66
N PHE A 10 8.39 -6.82 -10.41
CA PHE A 10 7.37 -6.01 -9.75
C PHE A 10 7.12 -4.70 -10.50
N GLU A 11 8.15 -4.03 -10.98
CA GLU A 11 8.03 -2.79 -11.77
C GLU A 11 7.38 -3.00 -13.14
N THR A 12 7.28 -4.23 -13.65
CA THR A 12 6.41 -4.51 -14.83
C THR A 12 4.92 -4.44 -14.50
N TRP A 13 4.58 -4.62 -13.22
CA TRP A 13 3.23 -4.56 -12.71
C TRP A 13 2.88 -3.16 -12.20
N ALA A 14 3.77 -2.56 -11.41
CA ALA A 14 3.63 -1.21 -10.86
C ALA A 14 4.89 -0.37 -11.15
N PRO A 15 5.01 0.22 -12.35
CA PRO A 15 6.15 1.05 -12.71
C PRO A 15 6.25 2.28 -11.80
N PRO A 16 7.43 2.60 -11.21
CA PRO A 16 7.60 3.81 -10.40
C PRO A 16 7.30 5.09 -11.17
N SER A 17 7.44 5.09 -12.50
CA SER A 17 7.08 6.22 -13.37
C SER A 17 5.59 6.58 -13.36
N TRP A 18 4.73 5.72 -12.83
CA TRP A 18 3.29 5.99 -12.72
C TRP A 18 2.91 6.71 -11.43
N GLN A 19 3.85 6.89 -10.51
CA GLN A 19 3.59 7.59 -9.25
C GLN A 19 3.12 9.04 -9.48
N GLU A 20 2.41 9.59 -8.49
CA GLU A 20 2.11 11.01 -8.45
C GLU A 20 3.36 11.87 -8.39
N SER A 21 3.28 13.11 -8.88
CA SER A 21 4.44 14.02 -8.94
C SER A 21 5.04 14.36 -7.57
N TRP A 22 4.28 14.20 -6.50
CA TRP A 22 4.69 14.45 -5.11
C TRP A 22 5.19 13.19 -4.40
N ASP A 23 5.03 12.01 -5.01
CA ASP A 23 5.30 10.73 -4.37
C ASP A 23 6.77 10.29 -4.53
N ASN A 24 7.18 9.28 -3.75
CA ASN A 24 8.55 8.75 -3.75
C ASN A 24 8.60 7.22 -3.69
N CYS A 25 8.09 6.55 -4.72
CA CYS A 25 8.22 5.13 -4.98
C CYS A 25 9.64 4.72 -5.37
N GLY A 26 9.93 3.42 -5.26
CA GLY A 26 11.22 2.83 -5.60
C GLY A 26 12.11 2.59 -4.39
N TRP A 27 13.42 2.47 -4.64
CA TRP A 27 14.42 2.32 -3.59
C TRP A 27 14.44 3.52 -2.65
N GLN A 28 14.12 3.28 -1.39
CA GLN A 28 14.28 4.26 -0.32
C GLN A 28 15.71 4.16 0.23
N ILE A 29 16.18 2.94 0.45
CA ILE A 29 17.54 2.63 0.92
C ILE A 29 18.00 1.35 0.23
N GLU A 30 19.09 1.42 -0.54
CA GLU A 30 19.73 0.26 -1.18
C GLU A 30 21.14 0.09 -0.57
N PRO A 31 21.39 -0.93 0.26
CA PRO A 31 22.66 -1.13 0.95
C PRO A 31 23.62 -2.09 0.23
N GLY A 32 23.51 -2.26 -1.10
CA GLY A 32 24.34 -3.17 -1.90
C GLY A 32 23.88 -4.63 -1.90
N VAL A 33 22.57 -4.87 -1.92
CA VAL A 33 21.94 -6.20 -1.81
C VAL A 33 21.38 -6.74 -3.13
N LEU A 34 21.38 -5.95 -4.20
CA LEU A 34 20.71 -6.28 -5.49
C LEU A 34 21.02 -7.67 -6.06
N ASP A 35 22.25 -8.17 -5.90
CA ASP A 35 22.68 -9.46 -6.43
C ASP A 35 22.37 -10.67 -5.54
N GLN A 36 21.91 -10.42 -4.31
CA GLN A 36 21.57 -11.46 -3.35
C GLN A 36 20.23 -12.13 -3.69
N ALA A 37 20.03 -13.36 -3.22
CA ALA A 37 18.72 -14.00 -3.27
C ALA A 37 17.73 -13.20 -2.42
N ALA A 38 16.56 -12.87 -2.98
CA ALA A 38 15.57 -12.06 -2.29
C ALA A 38 14.97 -12.82 -1.10
N GLN A 39 14.99 -12.19 0.07
CA GLN A 39 14.36 -12.64 1.31
C GLN A 39 13.58 -11.45 1.88
N VAL A 40 12.26 -11.47 1.69
CA VAL A 40 11.44 -10.27 1.72
C VAL A 40 10.53 -10.25 2.93
N LEU A 41 10.54 -9.14 3.67
CA LEU A 41 9.50 -8.77 4.63
C LEU A 41 8.59 -7.73 3.98
N VAL A 42 7.30 -8.05 3.82
CA VAL A 42 6.31 -7.13 3.23
C VAL A 42 5.60 -6.39 4.35
N CYS A 43 5.44 -5.07 4.22
CA CYS A 43 4.69 -4.26 5.19
C CYS A 43 3.90 -3.13 4.54
N LEU A 44 2.97 -2.54 5.30
CA LEU A 44 2.30 -1.32 4.87
C LEU A 44 3.23 -0.11 5.04
N THR A 45 3.75 0.09 6.25
CA THR A 45 4.63 1.23 6.60
C THR A 45 5.97 0.71 7.14
N PRO A 46 7.11 1.16 6.61
CA PRO A 46 8.43 0.74 7.10
C PRO A 46 8.79 1.53 8.37
N THR A 47 8.41 1.01 9.53
CA THR A 47 8.74 1.61 10.84
C THR A 47 9.99 0.99 11.46
N LEU A 48 10.53 1.60 12.53
CA LEU A 48 11.61 1.01 13.31
C LEU A 48 11.24 -0.38 13.85
N ALA A 49 9.99 -0.59 14.28
CA ALA A 49 9.52 -1.89 14.74
C ALA A 49 9.57 -2.97 13.63
N VAL A 50 9.31 -2.59 12.36
CA VAL A 50 9.45 -3.51 11.21
C VAL A 50 10.92 -3.84 10.94
N MET A 51 11.81 -2.84 11.08
CA MET A 51 13.27 -3.09 10.97
C MET A 51 13.76 -4.01 12.09
N GLU A 52 13.31 -3.78 13.33
CA GLU A 52 13.62 -4.63 14.48
C GLU A 52 13.10 -6.06 14.28
N GLU A 53 11.89 -6.22 13.71
CA GLU A 53 11.37 -7.53 13.31
C GLU A 53 12.28 -8.21 12.28
N ALA A 54 12.69 -7.50 11.21
CA ALA A 54 13.59 -8.05 10.20
C ALA A 54 14.94 -8.50 10.80
N ILE A 55 15.52 -7.71 11.71
CA ILE A 55 16.77 -8.04 12.41
C ILE A 55 16.58 -9.24 13.35
N ALA A 56 15.44 -9.32 14.06
CA ALA A 56 15.13 -10.44 14.93
C ALA A 56 14.96 -11.74 14.14
N LEU A 57 14.27 -11.70 13.00
CA LEU A 57 14.13 -12.83 12.08
C LEU A 57 15.49 -13.34 11.60
N ASN A 58 16.39 -12.43 11.20
CA ASN A 58 17.76 -12.75 10.82
C ASN A 58 18.50 -13.49 11.95
N SER A 59 18.37 -13.00 13.19
CA SER A 59 18.98 -13.61 14.38
C SER A 59 18.42 -15.00 14.71
N GLN A 60 17.21 -15.31 14.23
CA GLN A 60 16.54 -16.61 14.37
C GLN A 60 16.81 -17.56 13.19
N GLY A 61 17.71 -17.18 12.26
CA GLY A 61 18.03 -17.98 11.07
C GLY A 61 17.03 -17.84 9.92
N ARG A 62 16.07 -16.91 10.02
CA ARG A 62 15.15 -16.54 8.94
C ARG A 62 15.68 -15.29 8.25
N GLN A 63 16.44 -15.49 7.19
CA GLN A 63 17.09 -14.37 6.51
C GLN A 63 16.05 -13.37 5.97
N VAL A 64 16.33 -12.07 6.10
CA VAL A 64 15.59 -10.95 5.51
C VAL A 64 16.64 -9.93 5.05
N ASN A 65 16.58 -9.56 3.77
CA ASN A 65 17.47 -8.57 3.16
C ASN A 65 16.72 -7.50 2.36
N LEU A 66 15.39 -7.53 2.36
CA LEU A 66 14.53 -6.53 1.75
C LEU A 66 13.26 -6.34 2.58
N ILE A 67 12.99 -5.12 3.00
CA ILE A 67 11.69 -4.65 3.43
C ILE A 67 11.00 -4.04 2.20
N PHE A 68 9.88 -4.63 1.81
CA PHE A 68 9.05 -4.17 0.70
C PHE A 68 7.79 -3.52 1.28
N ALA A 69 7.71 -2.19 1.20
CA ALA A 69 6.66 -1.40 1.82
C ALA A 69 5.67 -0.84 0.79
N HIS A 70 4.45 -0.54 1.23
CA HIS A 70 3.55 0.30 0.45
C HIS A 70 3.92 1.78 0.61
N HIS A 71 3.94 2.29 1.84
CA HIS A 71 4.25 3.70 2.11
C HIS A 71 5.76 4.00 1.93
N PRO A 72 6.13 5.15 1.35
CA PRO A 72 7.52 5.61 1.29
C PRO A 72 8.08 5.87 2.69
N LEU A 73 9.28 5.36 2.97
CA LEU A 73 10.01 5.73 4.19
C LEU A 73 10.49 7.18 4.12
N ILE A 74 11.10 7.55 2.99
CA ILE A 74 11.63 8.89 2.74
C ILE A 74 10.58 9.63 1.93
N PHE A 75 9.67 10.32 2.60
CA PHE A 75 8.62 11.09 1.91
C PHE A 75 9.10 12.48 1.48
N SER A 76 10.18 12.98 2.09
CA SER A 76 10.78 14.27 1.77
C SER A 76 12.30 14.18 1.80
N PRO A 77 13.03 14.99 1.00
CA PRO A 77 14.47 14.95 0.95
C PRO A 77 15.11 15.09 2.35
N LEU A 78 16.01 14.16 2.68
CA LEU A 78 16.70 14.16 3.96
C LEU A 78 17.74 15.28 3.99
N LYS A 79 17.74 16.06 5.07
CA LYS A 79 18.76 17.10 5.31
C LYS A 79 19.98 16.55 6.04
N THR A 80 19.78 15.59 6.93
CA THR A 80 20.81 14.91 7.72
C THR A 80 20.40 13.45 7.97
N VAL A 81 21.39 12.60 8.27
CA VAL A 81 21.18 11.22 8.72
C VAL A 81 21.90 11.07 10.03
N GLN A 82 21.16 10.95 11.13
CA GLN A 82 21.71 10.89 12.48
C GLN A 82 20.95 9.93 13.37
N LYS A 83 21.66 9.34 14.33
CA LYS A 83 21.05 8.50 15.37
C LYS A 83 20.03 9.32 16.18
N GLY A 84 18.91 8.71 16.51
CA GLY A 84 17.81 9.33 17.27
C GLY A 84 16.75 10.00 16.40
N ASP A 85 17.04 10.28 15.13
CA ASP A 85 16.00 10.55 14.13
C ASP A 85 15.43 9.22 13.60
N PRO A 86 14.10 9.02 13.54
CA PRO A 86 13.54 7.74 13.10
C PRO A 86 13.98 7.30 11.70
N VAL A 87 13.99 8.22 10.72
CA VAL A 87 14.39 7.89 9.35
C VAL A 87 15.91 7.73 9.25
N GLY A 88 16.65 8.59 9.95
CA GLY A 88 18.10 8.47 10.08
C GLY A 88 18.54 7.12 10.68
N GLU A 89 17.82 6.65 11.69
CA GLU A 89 18.07 5.35 12.32
C GLU A 89 17.68 4.19 11.39
N MET A 90 16.59 4.31 10.63
CA MET A 90 16.24 3.34 9.57
C MET A 90 17.35 3.24 8.52
N VAL A 91 17.89 4.37 8.04
CA VAL A 91 19.04 4.40 7.11
C VAL A 91 20.25 3.70 7.72
N ARG A 92 20.60 4.06 8.96
CA ARG A 92 21.76 3.50 9.66
C ARG A 92 21.65 1.98 9.85
N LEU A 93 20.48 1.49 10.27
CA LEU A 93 20.23 0.07 10.48
C LEU A 93 20.18 -0.71 9.17
N SER A 94 19.53 -0.16 8.14
CA SER A 94 19.47 -0.76 6.80
C SER A 94 20.87 -1.03 6.25
N ILE A 95 21.77 -0.05 6.34
CA ILE A 95 23.16 -0.19 5.90
C ILE A 95 23.94 -1.16 6.80
N THR A 96 23.78 -1.05 8.13
CA THR A 96 24.53 -1.88 9.10
C THR A 96 24.18 -3.37 8.97
N HIS A 97 22.92 -3.68 8.68
CA HIS A 97 22.40 -5.06 8.62
C HIS A 97 22.23 -5.59 7.19
N GLY A 98 22.50 -4.79 6.16
CA GLY A 98 22.31 -5.21 4.77
C GLY A 98 20.85 -5.52 4.44
N ILE A 99 19.92 -4.68 4.91
CA ILE A 99 18.48 -4.81 4.66
C ILE A 99 18.02 -3.61 3.83
N GLY A 100 17.65 -3.86 2.58
CA GLY A 100 17.11 -2.82 1.71
C GLY A 100 15.70 -2.40 2.08
N VAL A 101 15.31 -1.18 1.71
CA VAL A 101 13.93 -0.67 1.83
C VAL A 101 13.48 -0.19 0.46
N TYR A 102 12.42 -0.81 -0.06
CA TYR A 102 11.78 -0.44 -1.33
C TYR A 102 10.31 -0.14 -1.07
N SER A 103 9.77 0.91 -1.70
CA SER A 103 8.38 1.32 -1.52
C SER A 103 7.61 1.38 -2.84
N ALA A 104 6.37 0.88 -2.83
CA ALA A 104 5.43 0.99 -3.95
C ALA A 104 4.10 1.57 -3.45
N HIS A 105 3.91 2.87 -3.67
CA HIS A 105 2.82 3.66 -3.12
C HIS A 105 1.78 3.97 -4.19
N THR A 106 1.67 5.21 -4.68
CA THR A 106 0.65 5.58 -5.68
C THR A 106 0.82 4.87 -7.02
N SER A 107 2.04 4.47 -7.37
CA SER A 107 2.30 3.60 -8.52
C SER A 107 1.58 2.26 -8.41
N PHE A 108 1.42 1.73 -7.20
CA PHE A 108 0.73 0.48 -6.92
C PHE A 108 -0.77 0.64 -6.71
N ASP A 109 -1.24 1.82 -6.28
CA ASP A 109 -2.67 2.05 -6.02
C ASP A 109 -3.55 2.03 -7.27
N GLN A 110 -2.95 2.21 -8.45
CA GLN A 110 -3.67 2.34 -9.71
C GLN A 110 -3.68 1.06 -10.57
N VAL A 111 -2.88 0.05 -10.23
CA VAL A 111 -2.68 -1.14 -11.07
C VAL A 111 -3.84 -2.12 -10.97
N ALA A 112 -3.93 -3.02 -11.97
CA ALA A 112 -4.83 -4.17 -11.90
C ALA A 112 -4.37 -5.11 -10.79
N ASP A 113 -5.30 -5.69 -10.03
CA ASP A 113 -5.03 -6.53 -8.86
C ASP A 113 -4.28 -5.79 -7.73
N GLY A 114 -4.26 -4.46 -7.77
CA GLY A 114 -3.69 -3.58 -6.74
C GLY A 114 -4.62 -3.38 -5.53
N THR A 115 -4.32 -2.37 -4.72
CA THR A 115 -5.03 -2.09 -3.45
C THR A 115 -6.55 -1.92 -3.63
N ALA A 116 -6.96 -1.17 -4.65
CA ALA A 116 -8.38 -0.91 -4.92
C ALA A 116 -9.13 -2.15 -5.44
N ASP A 117 -8.48 -3.00 -6.24
CA ASP A 117 -9.08 -4.25 -6.71
C ASP A 117 -9.27 -5.24 -5.57
N VAL A 118 -8.30 -5.35 -4.66
CA VAL A 118 -8.44 -6.16 -3.45
C VAL A 118 -9.65 -5.72 -2.62
N LEU A 119 -9.84 -4.41 -2.43
CA LEU A 119 -11.02 -3.88 -1.74
C LEU A 119 -12.32 -4.21 -2.49
N ALA A 120 -12.36 -4.02 -3.81
CA ALA A 120 -13.54 -4.34 -4.61
C ALA A 120 -13.92 -5.84 -4.54
N GLN A 121 -12.92 -6.72 -4.55
CA GLN A 121 -13.08 -8.16 -4.39
C GLN A 121 -13.63 -8.52 -3.00
N MET A 122 -13.14 -7.88 -1.93
CA MET A 122 -13.65 -8.10 -0.57
C MET A 122 -15.15 -7.83 -0.45
N PHE A 123 -15.66 -6.84 -1.19
CA PHE A 123 -17.08 -6.49 -1.25
C PHE A 123 -17.84 -7.16 -2.42
N ALA A 124 -17.17 -8.06 -3.16
CA ALA A 124 -17.73 -8.80 -4.29
C ALA A 124 -18.41 -7.90 -5.35
N LEU A 125 -17.86 -6.69 -5.56
CA LEU A 125 -18.39 -5.73 -6.51
C LEU A 125 -18.37 -6.31 -7.94
N LYS A 126 -19.38 -5.95 -8.72
CA LYS A 126 -19.52 -6.34 -10.14
C LYS A 126 -19.30 -5.13 -11.05
N ASP A 127 -18.91 -5.40 -12.29
CA ASP A 127 -18.75 -4.38 -13.33
C ASP A 127 -17.87 -3.21 -12.86
N CYS A 128 -16.75 -3.53 -12.22
CA CYS A 128 -15.84 -2.55 -11.63
C CYS A 128 -15.15 -1.72 -12.70
N SER A 129 -15.00 -0.43 -12.41
CA SER A 129 -14.19 0.52 -13.17
C SER A 129 -13.42 1.42 -12.19
N PRO A 130 -12.31 2.05 -12.58
CA PRO A 130 -11.60 2.98 -11.71
C PRO A 130 -12.47 4.17 -11.33
N VAL A 131 -12.31 4.68 -10.10
CA VAL A 131 -12.97 5.93 -9.67
C VAL A 131 -12.36 7.12 -10.43
N VAL A 132 -11.03 7.13 -10.54
CA VAL A 132 -10.30 8.09 -11.39
C VAL A 132 -9.42 7.32 -12.36
N PRO A 133 -9.79 7.25 -13.66
CA PRO A 133 -8.99 6.59 -14.67
C PRO A 133 -7.63 7.28 -14.85
N THR A 134 -6.57 6.48 -14.96
CA THR A 134 -5.23 6.97 -15.33
C THR A 134 -4.81 6.41 -16.68
N GLN A 135 -4.99 5.10 -16.92
CA GLN A 135 -4.56 4.42 -18.14
C GLN A 135 -5.52 3.27 -18.51
N GLY A 136 -6.34 3.44 -19.55
CA GLY A 136 -7.32 2.42 -19.94
C GLY A 136 -8.27 2.10 -18.78
N ASP A 137 -8.34 0.83 -18.38
CA ASP A 137 -9.15 0.37 -17.24
C ASP A 137 -8.43 0.48 -15.87
N LEU A 138 -7.22 1.05 -15.85
CA LEU A 138 -6.44 1.30 -14.64
C LEU A 138 -6.73 2.68 -14.07
N GLY A 139 -6.46 2.85 -12.78
CA GLY A 139 -6.66 4.10 -12.08
C GLY A 139 -6.95 3.93 -10.60
N TYR A 140 -7.17 5.05 -9.91
CA TYR A 140 -7.41 5.07 -8.48
C TYR A 140 -8.81 4.58 -8.13
N GLY A 141 -8.87 3.80 -7.05
CA GLY A 141 -10.11 3.28 -6.51
C GLY A 141 -10.82 2.34 -7.48
N ARG A 142 -11.92 1.75 -7.01
CA ARG A 142 -12.85 0.98 -7.84
C ARG A 142 -14.27 1.36 -7.48
N VAL A 143 -15.10 1.56 -8.49
CA VAL A 143 -16.55 1.70 -8.35
C VAL A 143 -17.24 0.58 -9.11
N GLY A 144 -18.19 -0.06 -8.47
CA GLY A 144 -18.92 -1.19 -9.04
C GLY A 144 -20.31 -1.36 -8.44
N SER A 145 -21.05 -2.31 -8.99
CA SER A 145 -22.39 -2.70 -8.56
C SER A 145 -22.33 -3.61 -7.33
N LEU A 146 -23.16 -3.32 -6.33
CA LEU A 146 -23.38 -4.14 -5.15
C LEU A 146 -24.64 -4.99 -5.38
N THR A 147 -24.48 -6.31 -5.49
CA THR A 147 -25.59 -7.22 -5.82
C THR A 147 -25.65 -8.38 -4.83
N PRO A 148 -26.73 -8.49 -4.02
CA PRO A 148 -27.87 -7.59 -3.94
C PRO A 148 -27.49 -6.21 -3.36
N ALA A 149 -28.32 -5.20 -3.63
CA ALA A 149 -28.20 -3.90 -2.97
C ALA A 149 -28.41 -4.06 -1.45
N LEU A 150 -27.73 -3.23 -0.66
CA LEU A 150 -27.82 -3.23 0.80
C LEU A 150 -28.38 -1.90 1.30
N SER A 151 -28.94 -1.86 2.50
CA SER A 151 -29.06 -0.58 3.20
C SER A 151 -27.67 -0.07 3.58
N LEU A 152 -27.50 1.24 3.79
CA LEU A 152 -26.24 1.78 4.26
C LEU A 152 -25.83 1.14 5.61
N GLY A 153 -26.79 0.91 6.53
CA GLY A 153 -26.53 0.18 7.77
C GLY A 153 -25.95 -1.22 7.53
N GLY A 154 -26.58 -2.00 6.64
CA GLY A 154 -26.08 -3.33 6.28
C GLY A 154 -24.72 -3.31 5.57
N LEU A 155 -24.43 -2.27 4.80
CA LEU A 155 -23.12 -2.06 4.19
C LEU A 155 -22.05 -1.74 5.25
N LEU A 156 -22.36 -0.90 6.25
CA LEU A 156 -21.44 -0.60 7.34
C LEU A 156 -21.12 -1.85 8.17
N GLU A 157 -22.10 -2.70 8.45
CA GLU A 157 -21.87 -4.00 9.10
C GLU A 157 -20.98 -4.92 8.26
N LEU A 158 -21.18 -4.93 6.94
CA LEU A 158 -20.33 -5.67 6.01
C LEU A 158 -18.88 -5.15 6.03
N ILE A 159 -18.68 -3.83 6.01
CA ILE A 159 -17.37 -3.19 6.13
C ILE A 159 -16.70 -3.58 7.46
N GLN A 160 -17.42 -3.48 8.57
CA GLN A 160 -16.92 -3.87 9.89
C GLN A 160 -16.47 -5.34 9.92
N ARG A 161 -17.26 -6.25 9.33
CA ARG A 161 -16.93 -7.68 9.28
C ARG A 161 -15.77 -8.02 8.35
N ARG A 162 -15.62 -7.30 7.25
CA ARG A 162 -14.60 -7.60 6.22
C ARG A 162 -13.25 -7.01 6.56
N LEU A 163 -13.22 -5.78 7.08
CA LEU A 163 -12.00 -5.03 7.35
C LEU A 163 -11.63 -5.03 8.84
N SER A 164 -12.58 -5.35 9.73
CA SER A 164 -12.38 -5.33 11.18
C SER A 164 -11.68 -4.07 11.70
N PRO A 165 -12.08 -2.86 11.25
CA PRO A 165 -11.46 -1.65 11.76
C PRO A 165 -11.78 -1.50 13.26
N PRO A 166 -10.88 -0.91 14.06
CA PRO A 166 -11.15 -0.66 15.48
C PRO A 166 -12.36 0.26 15.65
N ASP A 167 -12.46 1.30 14.82
CA ASP A 167 -13.57 2.24 14.76
C ASP A 167 -14.00 2.46 13.31
N LEU A 168 -15.31 2.52 13.06
CA LEU A 168 -15.89 2.83 11.75
C LEU A 168 -16.60 4.18 11.78
N ILE A 169 -16.06 5.15 11.05
CA ILE A 169 -16.62 6.50 10.94
C ILE A 169 -17.39 6.62 9.63
N TYR A 170 -18.60 7.19 9.70
CA TYR A 170 -19.43 7.52 8.55
C TYR A 170 -20.07 8.89 8.73
N SER A 171 -20.64 9.46 7.67
CA SER A 171 -21.23 10.79 7.72
C SER A 171 -22.39 10.86 8.73
N PRO A 172 -22.40 11.85 9.66
CA PRO A 172 -23.45 11.96 10.67
C PRO A 172 -24.82 12.31 10.10
N ALA A 173 -24.87 12.82 8.86
CA ALA A 173 -26.10 13.12 8.14
C ALA A 173 -26.61 11.95 7.29
N ALA A 174 -25.96 10.78 7.35
CA ALA A 174 -26.30 9.66 6.49
C ALA A 174 -27.59 8.96 6.93
N ASN A 175 -28.45 8.63 5.97
CA ASN A 175 -29.64 7.81 6.20
C ASN A 175 -29.25 6.31 6.15
N LEU A 176 -29.27 5.63 7.29
CA LEU A 176 -28.88 4.21 7.38
C LEU A 176 -29.80 3.27 6.60
N GLU A 177 -31.04 3.66 6.36
CA GLU A 177 -32.01 2.88 5.56
C GLU A 177 -31.88 3.13 4.06
N GLN A 178 -31.02 4.08 3.64
CA GLN A 178 -30.79 4.35 2.23
C GLN A 178 -30.30 3.09 1.52
N THR A 179 -30.98 2.70 0.44
CA THR A 179 -30.54 1.59 -0.41
C THR A 179 -29.33 2.00 -1.24
N ILE A 180 -28.26 1.21 -1.13
CA ILE A 180 -26.98 1.37 -1.83
C ILE A 180 -26.83 0.22 -2.83
N SER A 181 -26.85 0.55 -4.12
CA SER A 181 -26.66 -0.39 -5.23
C SER A 181 -25.31 -0.25 -5.93
N ARG A 182 -24.57 0.81 -5.63
CA ARG A 182 -23.22 1.08 -6.16
C ARG A 182 -22.29 1.49 -5.02
N LEU A 183 -21.08 0.96 -5.02
CA LEU A 183 -20.05 1.24 -4.02
C LEU A 183 -18.75 1.64 -4.72
N ALA A 184 -18.19 2.76 -4.30
CA ALA A 184 -16.82 3.15 -4.61
C ALA A 184 -15.92 2.86 -3.40
N VAL A 185 -14.76 2.25 -3.65
CA VAL A 185 -13.72 1.97 -2.65
C VAL A 185 -12.39 2.53 -3.10
N LEU A 186 -11.65 3.13 -2.17
CA LEU A 186 -10.32 3.66 -2.41
C LEU A 186 -9.52 3.56 -1.11
N GLY A 187 -8.36 2.89 -1.16
CA GLY A 187 -7.47 2.77 -0.01
C GLY A 187 -6.71 4.07 0.24
N GLY A 188 -6.36 4.34 1.50
CA GLY A 188 -5.62 5.56 1.85
C GLY A 188 -6.48 6.82 1.84
N SER A 189 -5.91 7.93 1.38
CA SER A 189 -6.51 9.26 1.52
C SER A 189 -7.30 9.66 0.27
N GLY A 190 -8.58 9.25 0.21
CA GLY A 190 -9.43 9.42 -0.98
C GLY A 190 -10.36 10.62 -1.00
N ALA A 191 -10.30 11.52 -0.02
CA ALA A 191 -11.29 12.60 0.13
C ALA A 191 -11.37 13.55 -1.09
N SER A 192 -10.26 13.78 -1.79
CA SER A 192 -10.22 14.59 -3.01
C SER A 192 -10.98 13.99 -4.20
N PHE A 193 -11.34 12.70 -4.14
CA PHE A 193 -12.04 11.99 -5.21
C PHE A 193 -13.55 11.89 -5.00
N LEU A 194 -14.10 12.49 -3.94
CA LEU A 194 -15.53 12.41 -3.64
C LEU A 194 -16.43 13.02 -4.74
N SER A 195 -15.88 13.91 -5.56
CA SER A 195 -16.59 14.54 -6.69
C SER A 195 -16.29 13.92 -8.06
N ALA A 196 -15.50 12.84 -8.10
CA ALA A 196 -15.11 12.17 -9.34
C ALA A 196 -16.31 11.48 -10.02
#